data_AF-A0A914UTX1-F1
#
_entry.id   AF-A0A914UTX1-F1
#
_cell.length_a   1.000
_cell.length_b   1.000
_cell.length_c   1.000
_cell.angle_alpha   90.00
_cell.angle_beta   90.00
_cell.angle_gamma   90.00
#
_symmetry.space_group_name_H-M   'P 1'
#
loop_
_entity.id
_entity.type
_entity.pdbx_description
1 polymer ?
#
loop_
_entity_poly.entity_id
_entity_poly.type
_entity_poly.pdbx_seq_one_letter_code
_entity_poly.pdbx_strand_id
1 'polypeptide(L)'
;MDTFGGLSIDHTCRFGAIVALNQLCETVKWYEFKVKGFASEDDLVRDTMDLSTSNRFIGAVIFDDIETRHQWSYTLRFRYYLRNLLPEYFTSSLAYNWQTSTVVPGGIRSAALPYPNLADGGLPAYWRELFLSLQAAVDWTLTEMMGETEHNNYLTRFNLVMQRFPYPAHHTNPLYSYASILLPICMTISFMISILYISKAISLDQENGIKEYLFVMGLKTWAYWLAHFILNAIKSLVAIALLSFVFCFLFPTTRFEIIIIFVLLYGLNALLFGFAVSAVFSQGSFTSLFAVIGWFLLYIPSLYFQNQEDTYNDKQKMASCALPSMASIKMIQILVTLEGQ
;
A
#
# COMPACT_ATOMS: atom_id res chain seq x y z
N MET A 1 -3.91 -47.05 -9.21
CA MET A 1 -3.03 -47.23 -8.03
C MET A 1 -2.69 -45.82 -7.63
N ASP A 2 -3.57 -45.24 -6.83
CA ASP A 2 -3.77 -43.79 -6.76
C ASP A 2 -3.19 -43.33 -5.43
N THR A 3 -1.89 -43.02 -5.43
CA THR A 3 -1.23 -42.35 -4.32
C THR A 3 -1.51 -40.87 -4.43
N PHE A 4 -2.67 -40.46 -3.92
CA PHE A 4 -2.99 -39.06 -3.65
C PHE A 4 -2.17 -38.58 -2.44
N GLY A 5 -1.40 -37.50 -2.62
CA GLY A 5 -0.94 -36.60 -1.56
C GLY A 5 -0.30 -37.25 -0.33
N GLY A 6 0.89 -37.82 -0.47
CA GLY A 6 1.60 -38.43 0.65
C GLY A 6 2.41 -37.44 1.48
N LEU A 7 1.76 -36.65 2.35
CA LEU A 7 2.43 -36.09 3.53
C LEU A 7 2.19 -37.05 4.71
N SER A 8 3.01 -38.10 4.83
CA SER A 8 2.95 -39.01 5.97
C SER A 8 3.71 -38.40 7.14
N ILE A 9 3.01 -37.82 8.11
CA ILE A 9 3.61 -37.38 9.38
C ILE A 9 3.83 -38.63 10.23
N ASP A 10 5.08 -39.04 10.36
CA ASP A 10 5.46 -40.13 11.28
C ASP A 10 5.24 -39.63 12.72
N HIS A 11 4.44 -40.34 13.53
CA HIS A 11 4.06 -39.98 14.91
C HIS A 11 5.24 -39.84 15.87
N THR A 12 6.45 -40.14 15.41
CA THR A 12 7.71 -40.08 16.14
C THR A 12 8.55 -38.83 15.84
N CYS A 13 8.18 -38.02 14.83
CA CYS A 13 8.99 -36.89 14.36
C CYS A 13 8.41 -35.54 14.80
N ARG A 14 9.15 -34.78 15.61
CA ARG A 14 8.79 -33.41 16.03
C ARG A 14 9.12 -32.33 14.98
N PHE A 15 9.98 -32.65 14.01
CA PHE A 15 10.47 -31.73 12.99
C PHE A 15 10.40 -32.39 11.60
N GLY A 16 9.96 -31.68 10.55
CA GLY A 16 9.87 -32.23 9.20
C GLY A 16 10.31 -31.26 8.09
N ALA A 17 11.16 -31.70 7.17
CA ALA A 17 11.46 -30.98 5.92
C ALA A 17 10.62 -31.51 4.76
N ILE A 18 10.12 -30.60 3.93
CA ILE A 18 9.35 -30.92 2.74
C ILE A 18 10.17 -30.56 1.50
N VAL A 19 10.47 -31.59 0.69
CA VAL A 19 11.28 -31.51 -0.52
C VAL A 19 10.39 -31.81 -1.74
N ALA A 20 10.36 -30.91 -2.73
CA ALA A 20 9.68 -31.16 -4.01
C ALA A 20 10.52 -32.14 -4.84
N LEU A 21 9.89 -33.19 -5.36
CA LEU A 21 10.66 -34.23 -6.05
C LEU A 21 10.84 -34.04 -7.55
N ASN A 22 10.01 -33.30 -8.31
CA ASN A 22 10.26 -33.07 -9.75
C ASN A 22 9.51 -31.86 -10.33
N GLN A 23 10.00 -31.38 -11.49
CA GLN A 23 9.62 -30.16 -12.24
C GLN A 23 8.12 -29.91 -12.47
N LEU A 24 7.79 -28.62 -12.69
CA LEU A 24 6.51 -28.06 -13.16
C LEU A 24 5.89 -28.94 -14.26
N CYS A 25 4.78 -29.62 -13.96
CA CYS A 25 3.95 -30.30 -14.94
C CYS A 25 2.81 -29.34 -15.34
N GLU A 26 2.81 -28.86 -16.58
CA GLU A 26 1.99 -27.75 -17.09
C GLU A 26 0.47 -28.00 -17.12
N THR A 27 -0.03 -29.14 -16.67
CA THR A 27 -1.46 -29.45 -16.76
C THR A 27 -1.92 -30.17 -15.51
N VAL A 28 -2.46 -29.39 -14.56
CA VAL A 28 -3.36 -29.83 -13.48
C VAL A 28 -2.90 -31.11 -12.78
N LYS A 29 -1.97 -31.01 -11.82
CA LYS A 29 -1.83 -31.97 -10.71
C LYS A 29 -0.82 -31.48 -9.67
N TRP A 30 -1.19 -31.70 -8.42
CA TRP A 30 -0.51 -31.30 -7.18
C TRP A 30 0.99 -31.66 -7.14
N TYR A 31 1.76 -30.92 -6.34
CA TYR A 31 3.16 -31.24 -6.07
C TYR A 31 3.26 -32.53 -5.26
N GLU A 32 4.10 -33.46 -5.73
CA GLU A 32 4.48 -34.63 -4.93
C GLU A 32 5.58 -34.21 -3.95
N PHE A 33 5.22 -34.19 -2.68
CA PHE A 33 6.08 -33.78 -1.57
C PHE A 33 6.78 -35.00 -0.99
N LYS A 34 8.11 -34.99 -0.93
CA LYS A 34 8.87 -35.94 -0.11
C LYS A 34 9.12 -35.33 1.25
N VAL A 35 8.63 -35.99 2.27
CA VAL A 35 8.80 -35.59 3.67
C VAL A 35 10.01 -36.33 4.25
N LYS A 36 10.88 -35.60 4.93
CA LYS A 36 11.96 -36.16 5.74
C LYS A 36 11.79 -35.66 7.17
N GLY A 37 11.55 -36.58 8.10
CA GLY A 37 11.46 -36.28 9.53
C GLY A 37 12.84 -36.14 10.17
N PHE A 38 12.92 -35.30 11.22
CA PHE A 38 14.13 -35.05 12.00
C PHE A 38 13.79 -35.10 13.50
N ALA A 39 14.76 -35.53 14.31
CA ALA A 39 14.62 -35.65 15.76
C ALA A 39 14.90 -34.31 16.49
N SER A 40 15.70 -33.42 15.89
CA SER A 40 16.08 -32.12 16.43
C SER A 40 15.96 -31.02 15.37
N GLU A 41 15.68 -29.79 15.81
CA GLU A 41 15.69 -28.60 14.95
C GLU A 41 17.08 -28.34 14.35
N ASP A 42 18.15 -28.60 15.11
CA ASP A 42 19.53 -28.38 14.62
C ASP A 42 19.88 -29.31 13.46
N ASP A 43 19.39 -30.54 13.50
CA ASP A 43 19.60 -31.53 12.43
C ASP A 43 18.82 -31.16 11.17
N LEU A 44 17.60 -30.63 11.35
CA LEU A 44 16.79 -30.07 10.28
C LEU A 44 17.51 -28.89 9.62
N VAL A 45 18.00 -27.92 10.40
CA VAL A 45 18.68 -26.73 9.85
C VAL A 45 19.95 -27.12 9.10
N ARG A 46 20.73 -28.08 9.62
CA ARG A 46 21.97 -28.54 8.97
C ARG A 46 21.71 -29.18 7.60
N ASP A 47 20.75 -30.11 7.50
CA ASP A 47 20.41 -30.79 6.25
C ASP A 47 19.74 -29.84 5.25
N THR A 48 18.89 -28.94 5.75
CA THR A 48 18.21 -27.95 4.92
C THR A 48 19.13 -26.82 4.47
N MET A 49 20.25 -26.53 5.13
CA MET A 49 21.20 -25.51 4.67
C MET A 49 21.82 -25.89 3.33
N ASP A 50 22.21 -27.15 3.16
CA ASP A 50 22.77 -27.67 1.91
C ASP A 50 21.70 -27.71 0.81
N LEU A 51 20.53 -28.25 1.14
CA LEU A 51 19.39 -28.33 0.23
C LEU A 51 18.79 -26.97 -0.09
N SER A 52 19.00 -25.97 0.80
CA SER A 52 18.46 -24.64 0.65
C SER A 52 18.90 -24.19 -0.72
N THR A 53 20.20 -24.16 -1.03
CA THR A 53 20.81 -23.73 -2.31
C THR A 53 20.12 -24.26 -3.58
N SER A 54 19.49 -25.44 -3.52
CA SER A 54 18.76 -26.06 -4.63
C SER A 54 17.28 -25.62 -4.70
N ASN A 55 16.64 -25.71 -5.88
CA ASN A 55 15.19 -25.48 -6.02
C ASN A 55 14.32 -26.63 -5.44
N ARG A 56 14.95 -27.64 -4.82
CA ARG A 56 14.28 -28.84 -4.30
C ARG A 56 13.67 -28.63 -2.93
N PHE A 57 14.23 -27.75 -2.10
CA PHE A 57 13.69 -27.44 -0.78
C PHE A 57 12.52 -26.45 -0.87
N ILE A 58 11.35 -26.83 -0.34
CA ILE A 58 10.14 -25.97 -0.34
C ILE A 58 10.03 -25.23 0.99
N GLY A 59 10.06 -25.97 2.09
CA GLY A 59 9.91 -25.44 3.42
C GLY A 59 10.03 -26.55 4.46
N ALA A 60 10.04 -26.16 5.72
CA ALA A 60 10.05 -27.04 6.87
C ALA A 60 8.89 -26.70 7.80
N VAL A 61 8.36 -27.71 8.47
CA VAL A 61 7.30 -27.61 9.47
C VAL A 61 7.89 -28.02 10.80
N ILE A 62 7.74 -27.14 11.79
CA ILE A 62 8.19 -27.35 13.16
C ILE A 62 6.96 -27.37 14.04
N PHE A 63 6.75 -28.44 14.80
CA PHE A 63 5.66 -28.53 15.76
C PHE A 63 6.21 -28.29 17.17
N ASP A 64 5.60 -27.37 17.92
CA ASP A 64 6.04 -27.04 19.28
C ASP A 64 5.59 -28.11 20.29
N ASP A 65 4.38 -28.65 20.12
CA ASP A 65 3.83 -29.77 20.89
C ASP A 65 2.87 -30.59 20.02
N ILE A 66 3.12 -31.90 19.93
CA ILE A 66 2.31 -32.87 19.18
C ILE A 66 1.46 -33.73 20.14
N GLU A 67 1.80 -33.74 21.43
CA GLU A 67 1.25 -34.68 22.41
C GLU A 67 -0.13 -34.25 22.92
N THR A 68 -0.40 -32.95 22.95
CA THR A 68 -1.71 -32.40 23.34
C THR A 68 -2.64 -32.26 22.14
N ARG A 69 -3.57 -33.22 21.98
CA ARG A 69 -4.57 -33.27 20.88
C ARG A 69 -5.54 -32.08 20.76
N HIS A 70 -5.37 -31.03 21.57
CA HIS A 70 -6.31 -29.92 21.68
C HIS A 70 -5.71 -28.55 21.35
N GLN A 71 -4.38 -28.42 21.24
CA GLN A 71 -3.75 -27.14 20.90
C GLN A 71 -2.41 -27.35 20.17
N TRP A 72 -2.46 -27.54 18.85
CA TRP A 72 -1.23 -27.57 18.05
C TRP A 72 -0.73 -26.16 17.76
N SER A 73 0.53 -25.92 18.10
CA SER A 73 1.29 -24.77 17.62
C SER A 73 2.34 -25.29 16.65
N TYR A 74 2.35 -24.73 15.44
CA TYR A 74 3.32 -25.07 14.40
C TYR A 74 3.89 -23.82 13.74
N THR A 75 5.16 -23.90 13.37
CA THR A 75 5.89 -22.86 12.65
C THR A 75 6.28 -23.38 11.27
N LEU A 76 5.86 -22.66 10.22
CA LEU A 76 6.30 -22.91 8.86
C LEU A 76 7.56 -22.09 8.58
N ARG A 77 8.66 -22.76 8.23
CA ARG A 77 9.91 -22.12 7.83
C ARG A 77 10.13 -22.30 6.34
N PHE A 78 10.29 -21.19 5.65
CA PHE A 78 10.57 -21.19 4.22
C PHE A 78 11.99 -20.70 3.97
N ARG A 79 12.43 -20.87 2.73
CA ARG A 79 13.70 -20.33 2.27
C ARG A 79 13.69 -18.79 2.34
N TYR A 80 14.86 -18.22 2.63
CA TYR A 80 15.07 -16.77 2.66
C TYR A 80 14.87 -16.07 1.31
N TYR A 81 15.21 -16.71 0.18
CA TYR A 81 15.01 -16.12 -1.14
C TYR A 81 13.75 -16.64 -1.83
N LEU A 82 13.09 -15.74 -2.56
CA LEU A 82 11.88 -16.00 -3.33
C LEU A 82 12.20 -16.90 -4.52
N ARG A 83 11.29 -17.83 -4.85
CA ARG A 83 11.41 -18.60 -6.10
C ARG A 83 11.17 -17.61 -7.23
N ASN A 84 12.19 -17.32 -8.05
CA ASN A 84 12.10 -16.46 -9.24
C ASN A 84 11.16 -17.06 -10.30
N LEU A 85 9.87 -17.08 -10.01
CA LEU A 85 8.78 -17.60 -10.85
C LEU A 85 8.02 -16.45 -11.53
N LEU A 86 8.49 -15.22 -11.37
CA LEU A 86 7.94 -14.01 -11.98
C LEU A 86 8.86 -13.52 -13.10
N PRO A 87 8.31 -12.89 -14.15
CA PRO A 87 9.10 -12.22 -15.18
C PRO A 87 10.02 -11.16 -14.57
N GLU A 88 11.21 -11.01 -15.17
CA GLU A 88 12.36 -10.18 -14.77
C GLU A 88 12.05 -8.68 -14.50
N TYR A 89 10.86 -8.21 -14.88
CA TYR A 89 10.39 -6.84 -14.64
C TYR A 89 9.97 -6.55 -13.19
N PHE A 90 9.72 -7.57 -12.38
CA PHE A 90 9.36 -7.40 -10.96
C PHE A 90 10.62 -7.49 -10.12
N THR A 91 11.27 -6.35 -9.87
CA THR A 91 12.34 -6.28 -8.88
C THR A 91 11.78 -6.77 -7.54
N SER A 92 12.37 -7.85 -7.02
CA SER A 92 12.11 -8.46 -5.72
C SER A 92 12.27 -7.41 -4.61
N SER A 93 11.22 -6.64 -4.39
CA SER A 93 11.13 -5.68 -3.31
C SER A 93 10.58 -6.40 -2.09
N LEU A 94 11.24 -6.23 -0.95
CA LEU A 94 10.75 -6.66 0.38
C LEU A 94 9.31 -6.18 0.67
N ALA A 95 8.80 -5.20 -0.09
CA ALA A 95 7.43 -4.70 0.00
C ALA A 95 6.35 -5.69 -0.50
N TYR A 96 6.71 -6.71 -1.29
CA TYR A 96 5.75 -7.68 -1.87
C TYR A 96 5.94 -9.12 -1.36
N ASN A 97 6.46 -9.27 -0.14
CA ASN A 97 6.54 -10.56 0.55
C ASN A 97 5.16 -10.99 1.09
N TRP A 98 5.04 -12.27 1.50
CA TRP A 98 3.85 -12.78 2.18
C TRP A 98 3.49 -11.93 3.41
N GLN A 99 2.25 -11.46 3.43
CA GLN A 99 1.65 -10.73 4.55
C GLN A 99 0.76 -11.69 5.36
N THR A 100 1.36 -12.44 6.28
CA THR A 100 0.63 -13.37 7.15
C THR A 100 0.10 -12.70 8.43
N SER A 101 0.54 -11.47 8.70
CA SER A 101 0.09 -10.69 9.86
C SER A 101 -1.31 -10.09 9.73
N THR A 102 -1.86 -10.05 8.52
CA THR A 102 -3.17 -9.44 8.22
C THR A 102 -4.06 -10.44 7.49
N VAL A 103 -5.28 -10.64 7.97
CA VAL A 103 -6.28 -11.54 7.34
C VAL A 103 -6.77 -11.00 6.00
N VAL A 104 -6.85 -9.67 5.86
CA VAL A 104 -7.19 -8.99 4.62
C VAL A 104 -6.08 -7.98 4.32
N PRO A 105 -5.44 -8.05 3.13
CA PRO A 105 -4.47 -7.04 2.73
C PRO A 105 -5.11 -5.66 2.76
N GLY A 106 -4.43 -4.70 3.40
CA GLY A 106 -4.81 -3.31 3.33
C GLY A 106 -4.77 -2.81 1.89
N GLY A 107 -5.86 -2.19 1.44
CA GLY A 107 -5.87 -1.40 0.21
C GLY A 107 -6.24 -2.17 -1.06
N ILE A 108 -7.55 -2.35 -1.27
CA ILE A 108 -8.10 -2.30 -2.64
C ILE A 108 -8.06 -0.82 -3.08
N ARG A 109 -6.86 -0.30 -3.35
CA ARG A 109 -6.63 1.10 -3.73
C ARG A 109 -6.20 1.28 -5.17
N SER A 110 -5.87 0.19 -5.84
CA SER A 110 -5.65 0.27 -7.27
C SER A 110 -7.01 0.36 -7.93
N ALA A 111 -7.21 1.43 -8.72
CA ALA A 111 -8.29 1.50 -9.67
C ALA A 111 -8.37 0.18 -10.44
N ALA A 112 -7.21 -0.33 -10.86
CA ALA A 112 -7.05 -1.58 -11.57
C ALA A 112 -6.89 -2.81 -10.69
N LEU A 113 -7.50 -3.91 -11.17
CA LEU A 113 -7.16 -5.27 -10.78
C LEU A 113 -5.64 -5.44 -10.85
N PRO A 114 -4.95 -5.72 -9.72
CA PRO A 114 -3.57 -6.14 -9.76
C PRO A 114 -3.49 -7.43 -10.59
N TYR A 115 -2.62 -7.42 -11.59
CA TYR A 115 -2.30 -8.61 -12.38
C TYR A 115 -3.54 -9.30 -12.99
N PRO A 116 -4.28 -8.65 -13.91
CA PRO A 116 -5.51 -9.20 -14.48
C PRO A 116 -5.27 -10.46 -15.32
N ASN A 117 -4.08 -10.59 -15.91
CA ASN A 117 -3.69 -11.70 -16.78
C ASN A 117 -3.23 -12.95 -16.04
N LEU A 118 -3.04 -12.86 -14.71
CA LEU A 118 -2.62 -14.00 -13.89
C LEU A 118 -3.87 -14.63 -13.26
N ALA A 119 -3.94 -15.94 -13.09
CA ALA A 119 -5.10 -16.56 -12.41
C ALA A 119 -5.01 -16.41 -10.88
N ASP A 120 -3.80 -16.26 -10.35
CA ASP A 120 -3.43 -16.49 -8.95
C ASP A 120 -3.32 -15.23 -8.07
N GLY A 121 -3.64 -14.05 -8.59
CA GLY A 121 -3.56 -12.77 -7.88
C GLY A 121 -2.30 -11.96 -8.22
N GLY A 122 -1.24 -12.64 -8.70
CA GLY A 122 0.08 -12.05 -8.85
C GLY A 122 0.81 -11.99 -7.52
N LEU A 123 1.43 -10.85 -7.21
CA LEU A 123 2.14 -10.63 -5.94
C LEU A 123 1.18 -10.16 -4.83
N PRO A 124 1.34 -10.60 -3.56
CA PRO A 124 2.33 -11.57 -3.07
C PRO A 124 2.01 -12.99 -3.54
N ALA A 125 3.02 -13.73 -4.00
CA ALA A 125 2.83 -14.96 -4.76
C ALA A 125 2.60 -16.21 -3.86
N TYR A 126 1.67 -16.14 -2.91
CA TYR A 126 1.39 -17.21 -1.95
C TYR A 126 1.14 -18.59 -2.57
N TRP A 127 0.50 -18.63 -3.74
CA TRP A 127 0.27 -19.88 -4.48
C TRP A 127 1.53 -20.36 -5.21
N ARG A 128 2.14 -19.52 -6.06
CA ARG A 128 3.31 -19.90 -6.87
C ARG A 128 4.52 -20.26 -6.03
N GLU A 129 4.65 -19.63 -4.87
CA GLU A 129 5.74 -19.90 -3.93
C GLU A 129 5.42 -21.04 -2.96
N LEU A 130 4.31 -21.76 -3.18
CA LEU A 130 3.90 -22.96 -2.46
C LEU A 130 3.52 -22.75 -1.00
N PHE A 131 3.38 -21.51 -0.54
CA PHE A 131 2.95 -21.22 0.83
C PHE A 131 1.56 -21.82 1.09
N LEU A 132 0.59 -21.54 0.22
CA LEU A 132 -0.78 -22.05 0.38
C LEU A 132 -0.88 -23.57 0.20
N SER A 133 -0.05 -24.14 -0.67
CA SER A 133 -0.01 -25.59 -0.87
C SER A 133 0.56 -26.30 0.36
N LEU A 134 1.61 -25.75 0.98
CA LEU A 134 2.19 -26.28 2.21
C LEU A 134 1.21 -26.16 3.38
N GLN A 135 0.57 -25.00 3.52
CA GLN A 135 -0.43 -24.75 4.55
C GLN A 135 -1.61 -25.72 4.42
N ALA A 136 -2.17 -25.88 3.22
CA ALA A 136 -3.26 -26.83 2.97
C ALA A 136 -2.83 -28.28 3.27
N ALA A 137 -1.60 -28.68 2.92
CA ALA A 137 -1.09 -30.01 3.22
C ALA A 137 -1.00 -30.25 4.74
N VAL A 138 -0.47 -29.31 5.52
CA VAL A 138 -0.41 -29.41 6.98
C VAL A 138 -1.81 -29.48 7.58
N ASP A 139 -2.72 -28.58 7.18
CA ASP A 139 -4.08 -28.55 7.68
C ASP A 139 -4.85 -29.85 7.38
N TRP A 140 -4.66 -30.42 6.19
CA TRP A 140 -5.21 -31.72 5.83
C TRP A 140 -4.67 -32.86 6.71
N THR A 141 -3.36 -32.92 6.92
CA THR A 141 -2.77 -33.95 7.79
C THR A 141 -3.21 -33.83 9.23
N LEU A 142 -3.31 -32.62 9.77
CA LEU A 142 -3.82 -32.40 11.13
C LEU A 142 -5.30 -32.80 11.23
N THR A 143 -6.11 -32.49 10.21
CA THR A 143 -7.52 -32.90 10.14
C THR A 143 -7.66 -34.42 10.09
N GLU A 144 -6.80 -35.10 9.35
CA GLU A 144 -6.76 -36.56 9.29
C GLU A 144 -6.34 -37.17 10.64
N MET A 145 -5.35 -36.60 11.31
CA MET A 145 -4.92 -37.03 12.65
C MET A 145 -6.00 -36.81 13.72
N MET A 146 -6.88 -35.81 13.54
CA MET A 146 -8.04 -35.55 14.40
C MET A 146 -9.21 -36.48 14.14
N GLY A 147 -9.42 -36.88 12.89
CA GLY A 147 -10.57 -37.67 12.48
C GLY A 147 -10.50 -39.07 13.07
N GLU A 148 -11.40 -39.43 13.98
CA GLU A 148 -11.58 -40.82 14.41
C GLU A 148 -12.09 -41.67 13.24
N THR A 149 -11.17 -42.39 12.59
CA THR A 149 -11.23 -43.71 11.93
C THR A 149 -12.35 -44.10 10.95
N GLU A 150 -13.47 -43.38 10.85
CA GLU A 150 -14.61 -43.69 9.95
C GLU A 150 -14.64 -42.78 8.71
N HIS A 151 -13.64 -41.92 8.56
CA HIS A 151 -13.68 -40.77 7.65
C HIS A 151 -12.60 -40.78 6.56
N ASN A 152 -12.08 -41.97 6.24
CA ASN A 152 -10.98 -42.26 5.30
C ASN A 152 -11.15 -41.75 3.84
N ASN A 153 -12.13 -40.91 3.55
CA ASN A 153 -12.39 -40.36 2.23
C ASN A 153 -12.67 -38.84 2.22
N TYR A 154 -12.26 -38.08 3.24
CA TYR A 154 -12.44 -36.62 3.16
C TYR A 154 -11.54 -35.98 2.09
N LEU A 155 -10.30 -36.44 1.95
CA LEU A 155 -9.35 -35.95 0.94
C LEU A 155 -9.78 -36.29 -0.50
N THR A 156 -10.49 -37.40 -0.70
CA THR A 156 -11.06 -37.78 -2.01
C THR A 156 -12.43 -37.14 -2.28
N ARG A 157 -13.13 -36.65 -1.24
CA ARG A 157 -14.46 -36.03 -1.38
C ARG A 157 -14.42 -34.53 -1.68
N PHE A 158 -13.39 -33.82 -1.25
CA PHE A 158 -13.34 -32.35 -1.39
C PHE A 158 -12.30 -31.92 -2.42
N ASN A 159 -12.77 -31.38 -3.54
CA ASN A 159 -11.92 -30.70 -4.50
C ASN A 159 -11.72 -29.24 -4.06
N LEU A 160 -10.55 -28.93 -3.48
CA LEU A 160 -10.20 -27.57 -3.12
C LEU A 160 -9.67 -26.83 -4.36
N VAL A 161 -10.45 -25.87 -4.85
CA VAL A 161 -10.06 -24.99 -5.96
C VAL A 161 -9.93 -23.57 -5.44
N MET A 162 -8.82 -22.93 -5.78
CA MET A 162 -8.62 -21.51 -5.51
C MET A 162 -9.32 -20.67 -6.57
N GLN A 163 -10.11 -19.70 -6.14
CA GLN A 163 -10.76 -18.74 -7.02
C GLN A 163 -10.62 -17.32 -6.46
N ARG A 164 -10.35 -16.35 -7.35
CA ARG A 164 -10.33 -14.94 -6.99
C ARG A 164 -11.73 -14.46 -6.63
N PHE A 165 -11.82 -13.52 -5.69
CA PHE A 165 -13.06 -12.79 -5.48
C PHE A 165 -13.47 -12.05 -6.76
N PRO A 166 -14.76 -12.04 -7.10
CA PRO A 166 -15.25 -11.28 -8.25
C PRO A 166 -14.96 -9.79 -8.03
N TYR A 167 -14.42 -9.14 -9.06
CA TYR A 167 -14.17 -7.70 -9.07
C TYR A 167 -15.13 -7.04 -10.07
N PRO A 168 -15.63 -5.82 -9.78
CA PRO A 168 -16.46 -5.10 -10.73
C PRO A 168 -15.76 -4.91 -12.08
N ALA A 169 -16.53 -4.64 -13.13
CA ALA A 169 -15.95 -4.25 -14.42
C ALA A 169 -15.00 -3.06 -14.21
N HIS A 170 -13.82 -3.13 -14.82
CA HIS A 170 -12.79 -2.13 -14.64
C HIS A 170 -12.05 -1.90 -15.96
N HIS A 171 -11.77 -0.63 -16.26
CA HIS A 171 -11.01 -0.23 -17.43
C HIS A 171 -9.52 -0.06 -17.09
N THR A 172 -8.71 -1.07 -17.42
CA THR A 172 -7.26 -1.05 -17.16
C THR A 172 -6.54 -0.13 -18.15
N ASN A 173 -6.41 1.16 -17.81
CA ASN A 173 -5.51 2.08 -18.51
C ASN A 173 -4.23 2.31 -17.70
N PRO A 174 -3.06 1.87 -18.19
CA PRO A 174 -1.80 2.02 -17.43
C PRO A 174 -1.44 3.49 -17.17
N LEU A 175 -1.95 4.40 -18.00
CA LEU A 175 -1.78 5.84 -17.82
C LEU A 175 -2.30 6.33 -16.47
N TYR A 176 -3.42 5.80 -15.96
CA TYR A 176 -3.96 6.23 -14.67
C TYR A 176 -3.08 5.79 -13.49
N SER A 177 -2.36 4.68 -13.62
CA SER A 177 -1.38 4.25 -12.60
C SER A 177 -0.24 5.27 -12.50
N TYR A 178 0.31 5.72 -13.63
CA TYR A 178 1.34 6.75 -13.63
C TYR A 178 0.79 8.12 -13.20
N ALA A 179 -0.43 8.44 -13.63
CA ALA A 179 -1.12 9.67 -13.25
C ALA A 179 -1.34 9.76 -11.74
N SER A 180 -1.62 8.64 -11.07
CA SER A 180 -1.79 8.61 -9.60
C SER A 180 -0.55 9.07 -8.83
N ILE A 181 0.65 8.95 -9.42
CA ILE A 181 1.92 9.37 -8.85
C ILE A 181 2.30 10.78 -9.31
N LEU A 182 2.07 11.11 -10.59
CA LEU A 182 2.52 12.37 -11.19
C LEU A 182 1.59 13.56 -10.94
N LEU A 183 0.27 13.33 -10.94
CA LEU A 183 -0.70 14.41 -10.76
C LEU A 183 -0.62 15.09 -9.38
N PRO A 184 -0.39 14.40 -8.25
CA PRO A 184 -0.27 15.07 -6.95
C PRO A 184 0.95 16.00 -6.90
N ILE A 185 2.04 15.59 -7.55
CA ILE A 185 3.25 16.41 -7.70
C ILE A 185 2.94 17.65 -8.54
N CYS A 186 2.25 17.48 -9.68
CA CYS A 186 1.84 18.59 -10.54
C CYS A 186 0.94 19.59 -9.80
N MET A 187 -0.02 19.09 -9.02
CA MET A 187 -0.91 19.90 -8.19
C MET A 187 -0.15 20.67 -7.11
N THR A 188 0.82 20.02 -6.45
CA THR A 188 1.68 20.64 -5.42
C THR A 188 2.54 21.76 -6.00
N ILE A 189 3.12 21.55 -7.19
CA ILE A 189 3.94 22.55 -7.89
C ILE A 189 3.08 23.71 -8.40
N SER A 190 1.86 23.46 -8.86
CA SER A 190 0.97 24.50 -9.40
C SER A 190 0.66 25.60 -8.38
N PHE A 191 0.44 25.23 -7.12
CA PHE A 191 0.16 26.19 -6.05
C PHE A 191 1.42 26.75 -5.35
N MET A 192 2.61 26.26 -5.69
CA MET A 192 3.88 26.74 -5.12
C MET A 192 4.09 28.24 -5.39
N ILE A 193 3.83 28.68 -6.63
CA ILE A 193 3.99 30.09 -7.02
C ILE A 193 3.01 30.97 -6.26
N SER A 194 1.78 30.49 -6.05
CA SER A 194 0.77 31.20 -5.27
C SER A 194 1.23 31.38 -3.82
N ILE A 195 1.71 30.31 -3.18
CA ILE A 195 2.22 30.35 -1.80
C ILE A 195 3.38 31.33 -1.67
N LEU A 196 4.34 31.28 -2.61
CA LEU A 196 5.50 32.17 -2.65
C LEU A 196 5.06 33.63 -2.72
N TYR A 197 4.15 33.96 -3.63
CA TYR A 197 3.71 35.34 -3.82
C TYR A 197 2.93 35.87 -2.61
N ILE A 198 2.02 35.07 -2.05
CA ILE A 198 1.18 35.47 -0.92
C ILE A 198 2.04 35.71 0.33
N SER A 199 2.90 34.75 0.68
CA SER A 199 3.74 34.87 1.86
C SER A 199 4.72 36.03 1.74
N LYS A 200 5.31 36.23 0.54
CA LYS A 200 6.19 37.37 0.27
C LYS A 200 5.45 38.70 0.37
N ALA A 201 4.27 38.84 -0.23
CA ALA A 201 3.52 40.09 -0.23
C ALA A 201 3.16 40.52 1.20
N ILE A 202 2.65 39.60 2.02
CA ILE A 202 2.27 39.90 3.40
C ILE A 202 3.47 40.28 4.25
N SER A 203 4.60 39.57 4.11
CA SER A 203 5.80 39.88 4.88
C SER A 203 6.52 41.14 4.37
N LEU A 204 6.39 41.49 3.09
CA LEU A 204 6.87 42.79 2.59
C LEU A 204 6.05 43.96 3.15
N ASP A 205 4.74 43.80 3.30
CA ASP A 205 3.90 44.81 3.95
C ASP A 205 4.29 45.02 5.42
N GLN A 206 4.73 43.96 6.10
CA GLN A 206 5.26 44.02 7.47
C GLN A 206 6.67 44.65 7.50
N GLU A 207 7.56 44.27 6.58
CA GLU A 207 8.93 44.79 6.48
C GLU A 207 8.95 46.31 6.24
N ASN A 208 8.05 46.81 5.39
CA ASN A 208 7.92 48.22 5.05
C ASN A 208 7.10 49.03 6.08
N GLY A 209 6.57 48.39 7.13
CA GLY A 209 5.74 49.06 8.14
C GLY A 209 4.37 49.53 7.64
N ILE A 210 3.88 49.00 6.51
CA ILE A 210 2.61 49.41 5.89
C ILE A 210 1.44 49.01 6.80
N LYS A 211 1.53 47.84 7.44
CA LYS A 211 0.52 47.34 8.36
C LYS A 211 0.35 48.27 9.57
N GLU A 212 1.45 48.70 10.17
CA GLU A 212 1.49 49.61 11.32
C GLU A 212 0.98 50.99 10.92
N TYR A 213 1.37 51.48 9.75
CA TYR A 213 0.87 52.74 9.19
C TYR A 213 -0.65 52.74 9.01
N LEU A 214 -1.22 51.67 8.43
CA LEU A 214 -2.67 51.52 8.26
C LEU A 214 -3.40 51.44 9.60
N PHE A 215 -2.78 50.84 10.61
CA PHE A 215 -3.35 50.79 11.96
C PHE A 215 -3.43 52.18 12.59
N VAL A 216 -2.40 53.03 12.43
CA VAL A 216 -2.41 54.42 12.90
C VAL A 216 -3.47 55.26 12.18
N MET A 217 -3.78 54.95 10.92
CA MET A 217 -4.89 55.56 10.16
C MET A 217 -6.30 55.12 10.62
N GLY A 218 -6.39 54.20 11.58
CA GLY A 218 -7.65 53.72 12.15
C GLY A 218 -8.19 52.43 11.53
N LEU A 219 -7.41 51.73 10.69
CA LEU A 219 -7.81 50.43 10.16
C LEU A 219 -7.75 49.35 11.25
N LYS A 220 -8.83 48.59 11.42
CA LYS A 220 -8.87 47.46 12.35
C LYS A 220 -8.02 46.29 11.82
N THR A 221 -7.26 45.63 12.70
CA THR A 221 -6.36 44.51 12.35
C THR A 221 -7.06 43.35 11.65
N TRP A 222 -8.28 42.99 12.07
CA TRP A 222 -9.04 41.90 11.43
C TRP A 222 -9.42 42.22 9.98
N ALA A 223 -9.68 43.50 9.68
CA ALA A 223 -10.04 43.94 8.33
C ALA A 223 -8.84 43.84 7.37
N TYR A 224 -7.63 44.10 7.86
CA TYR A 224 -6.38 43.89 7.10
C TYR A 224 -6.22 42.42 6.69
N TRP A 225 -6.32 41.49 7.64
CA TRP A 225 -6.19 40.05 7.35
C TRP A 225 -7.30 39.56 6.43
N LEU A 226 -8.54 39.99 6.65
CA LEU A 226 -9.67 39.61 5.81
C LEU A 226 -9.51 40.14 4.37
N ALA A 227 -9.08 41.39 4.20
CA ALA A 227 -8.85 41.98 2.89
C ALA A 227 -7.78 41.20 2.12
N HIS A 228 -6.65 40.89 2.75
CA HIS A 228 -5.62 40.06 2.14
C HIS A 228 -6.11 38.65 1.83
N PHE A 229 -6.91 38.04 2.71
CA PHE A 229 -7.48 36.71 2.44
C PHE A 229 -8.39 36.73 1.21
N ILE A 230 -9.34 37.67 1.14
CA ILE A 230 -10.28 37.79 0.01
C ILE A 230 -9.54 38.11 -1.29
N LEU A 231 -8.61 39.07 -1.28
CA LEU A 231 -7.87 39.44 -2.49
C LEU A 231 -7.02 38.28 -3.03
N ASN A 232 -6.35 37.54 -2.14
CA ASN A 232 -5.55 36.39 -2.56
C ASN A 232 -6.42 35.19 -2.95
N ALA A 233 -7.61 35.01 -2.34
CA ALA A 233 -8.59 34.02 -2.78
C ALA A 233 -9.12 34.32 -4.18
N ILE A 234 -9.45 35.58 -4.49
CA ILE A 234 -9.89 35.98 -5.83
C ILE A 234 -8.76 35.74 -6.86
N LYS A 235 -7.51 36.07 -6.52
CA LYS A 235 -6.35 35.81 -7.39
C LYS A 235 -6.13 34.31 -7.61
N SER A 236 -6.33 33.47 -6.60
CA SER A 236 -6.15 32.02 -6.72
C SER A 236 -7.25 31.32 -7.52
N LEU A 237 -8.44 31.94 -7.68
CA LEU A 237 -9.51 31.39 -8.53
C LEU A 237 -9.05 31.17 -9.98
N VAL A 238 -8.15 31.99 -10.50
CA VAL A 238 -7.60 31.81 -11.86
C VAL A 238 -6.80 30.50 -11.95
N ALA A 239 -5.93 30.23 -10.97
CA ALA A 239 -5.16 28.99 -10.92
C ALA A 239 -6.08 27.77 -10.69
N ILE A 240 -7.09 27.91 -9.83
CA ILE A 240 -8.09 26.87 -9.57
C ILE A 240 -8.88 26.55 -10.85
N ALA A 241 -9.31 27.56 -11.61
CA ALA A 241 -10.05 27.36 -12.86
C ALA A 241 -9.20 26.65 -13.92
N LEU A 242 -7.95 27.08 -14.11
CA LEU A 242 -7.02 26.45 -15.06
C LEU A 242 -6.72 24.99 -14.69
N LEU A 243 -6.42 24.72 -13.42
CA LEU A 243 -6.14 23.36 -12.98
C LEU A 243 -7.38 22.47 -13.06
N SER A 244 -8.56 22.99 -12.68
CA SER A 244 -9.83 22.26 -12.79
C SER A 244 -10.15 21.92 -14.24
N PHE A 245 -9.90 22.85 -15.18
CA PHE A 245 -10.06 22.60 -16.61
C PHE A 245 -9.20 21.43 -17.07
N VAL A 246 -7.89 21.44 -16.75
CA VAL A 246 -6.96 20.35 -17.08
C VAL A 246 -7.44 19.01 -16.49
N PHE A 247 -7.89 19.00 -15.23
CA PHE A 247 -8.37 17.78 -14.58
C PHE A 247 -9.67 17.27 -15.20
N CYS A 248 -10.58 18.14 -15.64
CA CYS A 248 -11.81 17.72 -16.34
C CYS A 248 -11.51 17.01 -17.68
N PHE A 249 -10.45 17.40 -18.38
CA PHE A 249 -10.01 16.66 -19.59
C PHE A 249 -9.38 15.30 -19.25
N LEU A 250 -8.69 15.22 -18.11
CA LEU A 250 -8.00 14.00 -17.70
C LEU A 250 -8.95 12.94 -17.11
N PHE A 251 -10.03 13.39 -16.48
CA PHE A 251 -11.05 12.57 -15.82
C PHE A 251 -12.44 12.82 -16.43
N PRO A 252 -12.70 12.39 -17.67
CA PRO A 252 -13.95 12.64 -18.37
C PRO A 252 -15.20 12.00 -17.74
N THR A 253 -15.06 10.88 -17.01
CA THR A 253 -16.22 10.21 -16.39
C THR A 253 -16.64 10.86 -15.08
N THR A 254 -15.71 11.53 -14.39
CA THR A 254 -16.00 12.14 -13.10
C THR A 254 -16.78 13.46 -13.28
N ARG A 255 -17.76 13.72 -12.41
CA ARG A 255 -18.52 14.99 -12.43
C ARG A 255 -17.60 16.20 -12.21
N PHE A 256 -17.66 17.17 -13.13
CA PHE A 256 -16.85 18.40 -13.09
C PHE A 256 -16.96 19.18 -11.77
N GLU A 257 -18.15 19.19 -11.15
CA GLU A 257 -18.42 19.88 -9.88
C GLU A 257 -17.53 19.38 -8.75
N ILE A 258 -17.31 18.06 -8.70
CA ILE A 258 -16.51 17.40 -7.67
C ILE A 258 -15.04 17.81 -7.83
N ILE A 259 -14.54 17.82 -9.07
CA ILE A 259 -13.17 18.26 -9.39
C ILE A 259 -12.95 19.71 -8.96
N ILE A 260 -13.88 20.61 -9.32
CA ILE A 260 -13.78 22.03 -8.95
C ILE A 260 -13.77 22.21 -7.44
N ILE A 261 -14.66 21.55 -6.71
CA ILE A 261 -14.73 21.65 -5.25
C ILE A 261 -13.42 21.17 -4.61
N PHE A 262 -12.87 20.06 -5.08
CA PHE A 262 -11.62 19.55 -4.52
C PHE A 262 -10.41 20.45 -4.82
N VAL A 263 -10.28 20.95 -6.05
CA VAL A 263 -9.20 21.89 -6.40
C VAL A 263 -9.35 23.20 -5.63
N LEU A 264 -10.58 23.68 -5.43
CA LEU A 264 -10.88 24.87 -4.62
C LEU A 264 -10.43 24.67 -3.17
N LEU A 265 -10.80 23.55 -2.54
CA LEU A 265 -10.42 23.25 -1.15
C LEU A 265 -8.89 23.16 -0.99
N TYR A 266 -8.21 22.52 -1.95
CA TYR A 266 -6.75 22.46 -1.93
C TYR A 266 -6.11 23.83 -2.16
N GLY A 267 -6.67 24.65 -3.04
CA GLY A 267 -6.23 26.04 -3.24
C GLY A 267 -6.38 26.87 -1.97
N LEU A 268 -7.52 26.75 -1.26
CA LEU A 268 -7.74 27.41 0.04
C LEU A 268 -6.73 26.94 1.09
N ASN A 269 -6.43 25.65 1.14
CA ASN A 269 -5.40 25.09 2.03
C ASN A 269 -4.01 25.69 1.74
N ALA A 270 -3.64 25.83 0.47
CA ALA A 270 -2.40 26.49 0.06
C ALA A 270 -2.36 27.97 0.49
N LEU A 271 -3.49 28.70 0.36
CA LEU A 271 -3.59 30.08 0.85
C LEU A 271 -3.30 30.14 2.36
N LEU A 272 -4.01 29.32 3.16
CA LEU A 272 -3.88 29.29 4.62
C LEU A 272 -2.47 28.93 5.06
N PHE A 273 -1.80 28.01 4.36
CA PHE A 273 -0.40 27.70 4.61
C PHE A 273 0.51 28.93 4.36
N GLY A 274 0.31 29.64 3.25
CA GLY A 274 1.03 30.88 2.96
C GLY A 274 0.84 31.95 4.04
N PHE A 275 -0.39 32.11 4.54
CA PHE A 275 -0.70 33.00 5.66
C PHE A 275 0.02 32.57 6.95
N ALA A 276 0.00 31.28 7.28
CA ALA A 276 0.65 30.74 8.47
C ALA A 276 2.16 31.03 8.48
N VAL A 277 2.84 30.83 7.34
CA VAL A 277 4.28 31.12 7.23
C VAL A 277 4.56 32.62 7.32
N SER A 278 3.73 33.46 6.70
CA SER A 278 3.86 34.93 6.76
C SER A 278 3.66 35.53 8.15
N ALA A 279 3.05 34.78 9.08
CA ALA A 279 2.88 35.21 10.47
C ALA A 279 4.16 35.00 11.32
N VAL A 280 5.05 34.10 10.90
CA VAL A 280 6.27 33.75 11.65
C VAL A 280 7.45 34.66 11.30
N PHE A 281 7.50 35.16 10.07
CA PHE A 281 8.64 35.88 9.53
C PHE A 281 8.26 37.29 9.06
N SER A 282 9.06 38.28 9.46
CA SER A 282 8.82 39.70 9.14
C SER A 282 9.59 40.22 7.91
N GLN A 283 10.49 39.43 7.33
CA GLN A 283 11.26 39.80 6.14
C GLN A 283 10.73 39.06 4.91
N GLY A 284 10.41 39.77 3.83
CA GLY A 284 9.74 39.21 2.66
C GLY A 284 10.54 38.11 1.96
N SER A 285 11.84 38.32 1.77
CA SER A 285 12.73 37.37 1.08
C SER A 285 12.86 36.05 1.84
N PHE A 286 13.11 36.10 3.16
CA PHE A 286 13.22 34.90 4.00
C PHE A 286 11.90 34.14 4.09
N THR A 287 10.78 34.85 4.27
CA THR A 287 9.45 34.23 4.33
C THR A 287 9.15 33.41 3.08
N SER A 288 9.41 33.99 1.90
CA SER A 288 9.14 33.31 0.63
C SER A 288 9.98 32.03 0.46
N LEU A 289 11.24 32.06 0.90
CA LEU A 289 12.14 30.91 0.88
C LEU A 289 11.66 29.81 1.84
N PHE A 290 11.34 30.16 3.09
CA PHE A 290 10.83 29.19 4.06
C PHE A 290 9.45 28.65 3.70
N ALA A 291 8.59 29.44 3.05
CA ALA A 291 7.29 28.98 2.59
C ALA A 291 7.43 27.88 1.52
N VAL A 292 8.29 28.09 0.53
CA VAL A 292 8.55 27.09 -0.52
C VAL A 292 9.21 25.84 0.07
N ILE A 293 10.25 26.01 0.89
CA ILE A 293 10.94 24.88 1.51
C ILE A 293 9.98 24.09 2.40
N GLY A 294 9.18 24.77 3.23
CA GLY A 294 8.18 24.15 4.09
C GLY A 294 7.14 23.37 3.30
N TRP A 295 6.67 23.92 2.17
CA TRP A 295 5.70 23.25 1.30
C TRP A 295 6.23 21.93 0.72
N PHE A 296 7.46 21.93 0.20
CA PHE A 296 8.10 20.70 -0.29
C PHE A 296 8.47 19.73 0.83
N LEU A 297 8.96 20.23 1.95
CA LEU A 297 9.36 19.40 3.08
C LEU A 297 8.16 18.67 3.68
N LEU A 298 6.98 19.30 3.72
CA LEU A 298 5.73 18.66 4.14
C LEU A 298 5.16 17.65 3.13
N TYR A 299 5.63 17.67 1.87
CA TYR A 299 5.27 16.65 0.88
C TYR A 299 5.93 15.29 1.20
N ILE A 300 7.16 15.26 1.71
CA ILE A 300 7.89 14.00 1.95
C ILE A 300 7.18 13.11 3.00
N PRO A 301 6.79 13.60 4.20
CA PRO A 301 6.02 12.80 5.15
C PRO A 301 4.70 12.30 4.58
N SER A 302 4.03 13.08 3.71
CA SER A 302 2.76 12.68 3.13
C SER A 302 2.86 11.43 2.25
N LEU A 303 3.98 11.25 1.54
CA LEU A 303 4.26 10.03 0.77
C LEU A 303 4.43 8.81 1.68
N TYR A 304 5.13 8.97 2.81
CA TYR A 304 5.33 7.88 3.76
C TYR A 304 4.00 7.42 4.37
N PHE A 305 3.20 8.38 4.84
CA PHE A 305 1.90 8.07 5.43
C PHE A 305 0.92 7.44 4.43
N GLN A 306 0.98 7.81 3.15
CA GLN A 306 0.15 7.20 2.10
C GLN A 306 0.37 5.69 1.98
N ASN A 307 1.62 5.22 2.10
CA ASN A 307 1.99 3.82 1.91
C ASN A 307 1.66 2.91 3.10
N GLN A 308 1.32 3.49 4.25
CA GLN A 308 1.19 2.76 5.52
C GLN A 308 -0.14 3.05 6.23
N GLU A 309 -1.09 3.72 5.55
CA GLU A 309 -2.36 4.19 6.14
C GLU A 309 -3.18 3.08 6.79
N ASP A 310 -3.11 1.86 6.25
CA ASP A 310 -3.93 0.74 6.71
C ASP A 310 -3.40 0.13 8.03
N THR A 311 -2.13 0.37 8.36
CA THR A 311 -1.50 -0.09 9.63
C THR A 311 -1.66 0.93 10.76
N TYR A 312 -1.99 2.18 10.44
CA TYR A 312 -1.99 3.27 11.41
C TYR A 312 -3.23 3.35 12.27
N ASN A 313 -3.00 3.71 13.53
CA ASN A 313 -4.06 3.96 14.50
C ASN A 313 -4.81 5.26 14.18
N ASP A 314 -6.05 5.41 14.65
CA ASP A 314 -6.91 6.54 14.28
C ASP A 314 -6.28 7.91 14.62
N LYS A 315 -5.54 7.99 15.72
CA LYS A 315 -4.79 9.20 16.10
C LYS A 315 -3.71 9.57 15.09
N GLN A 316 -3.03 8.59 14.51
CA GLN A 316 -2.00 8.81 13.49
C GLN A 316 -2.64 9.25 12.17
N LYS A 317 -3.81 8.69 11.82
CA LYS A 317 -4.61 9.15 10.68
C LYS A 317 -5.02 10.60 10.85
N MET A 318 -5.52 11.00 12.02
CA MET A 318 -5.84 12.40 12.32
C MET A 318 -4.62 13.32 12.22
N ALA A 319 -3.46 12.90 12.73
CA ALA A 319 -2.22 13.68 12.61
C ALA A 319 -1.80 13.86 11.14
N SER A 320 -2.02 12.86 10.29
CA SER A 320 -1.71 12.95 8.87
C SER A 320 -2.56 14.00 8.14
N CYS A 321 -3.77 14.30 8.61
CA CYS A 321 -4.64 15.33 8.03
C CYS A 321 -4.06 16.76 8.18
N ALA A 322 -3.12 16.98 9.10
CA ALA A 322 -2.44 18.27 9.25
C ALA A 322 -1.46 18.56 8.11
N LEU A 323 -1.05 17.54 7.34
CA LEU A 323 -0.14 17.68 6.22
C LEU A 323 -0.89 18.22 4.99
N PRO A 324 -0.55 19.42 4.47
CA PRO A 324 -1.29 20.03 3.36
C PRO A 324 -1.34 19.15 2.11
N SER A 325 -0.27 18.42 1.84
CA SER A 325 -0.10 17.58 0.65
C SER A 325 -0.95 16.30 0.67
N MET A 326 -1.38 15.85 1.86
CA MET A 326 -2.21 14.63 1.97
C MET A 326 -3.55 14.74 1.25
N ALA A 327 -4.16 15.92 1.29
CA ALA A 327 -5.41 16.17 0.58
C ALA A 327 -5.28 15.92 -0.92
N SER A 328 -4.20 16.43 -1.55
CA SER A 328 -3.97 16.25 -2.99
C SER A 328 -3.75 14.78 -3.39
N ILE A 329 -2.95 14.07 -2.59
CA ILE A 329 -2.66 12.65 -2.82
C ILE A 329 -3.93 11.83 -2.73
N LYS A 330 -4.72 11.99 -1.66
CA LYS A 330 -5.97 11.23 -1.46
C LYS A 330 -7.03 11.58 -2.49
N MET A 331 -7.19 12.85 -2.83
CA MET A 331 -8.09 13.30 -3.88
C MET A 331 -7.81 12.56 -5.20
N ILE A 332 -6.55 12.53 -5.63
CA ILE A 332 -6.18 11.93 -6.92
C ILE A 332 -6.30 10.41 -6.88
N GLN A 333 -5.96 9.76 -5.76
CA GLN A 333 -6.22 8.34 -5.59
C GLN A 333 -7.71 8.02 -5.77
N ILE A 334 -8.60 8.81 -5.16
CA ILE A 334 -10.05 8.63 -5.28
C ILE A 334 -10.51 8.85 -6.73
N LEU A 335 -10.07 9.93 -7.38
CA LEU A 335 -10.42 10.21 -8.78
C LEU A 335 -9.99 9.08 -9.71
N VAL A 336 -8.76 8.58 -9.55
CA VAL A 336 -8.24 7.46 -10.33
C VAL A 336 -9.06 6.19 -10.08
N THR A 337 -9.45 5.91 -8.83
CA THR A 337 -10.31 4.74 -8.53
C THR A 337 -11.70 4.85 -9.14
N LEU A 338 -12.29 6.04 -9.16
CA LEU A 338 -13.61 6.27 -9.74
C LEU A 338 -13.60 6.18 -11.26
N GLU A 339 -12.58 6.75 -11.91
CA GLU A 339 -12.41 6.71 -13.37
C GLU A 339 -12.06 5.31 -13.88
N GLY A 340 -11.55 4.46 -12.99
CA GLY A 340 -11.28 3.07 -13.28
C GLY A 340 -12.52 2.18 -13.36
N GLN A 341 -13.51 2.43 -12.51
CA GLN A 341 -14.75 1.66 -12.46
C GLN A 341 -15.63 2.00 -13.67
#